data_AF-A0A3D5FMJ6-F1
#
_entry.id   AF-A0A3D5FMJ6-F1
#
_cell.length_a   1.000
_cell.length_b   1.000
_cell.length_c   1.000
_cell.angle_alpha   90.00
_cell.angle_beta   90.00
_cell.angle_gamma   90.00
#
_symmetry.space_group_name_H-M   'P 1'
#
loop_
_entity.id
_entity.type
_entity.pdbx_description
1 polymer ?
#
loop_
_entity_poly.entity_id
_entity_poly.type
_entity_poly.pdbx_seq_one_letter_code
_entity_poly.pdbx_strand_id
1 'polypeptide(L)'
;MIPLVSSLSYGPLNLCQLPRLWWKASLATAGHLAEDYPECSGFLDNMVLERCGLDAQTTLEHIHRERPDYLTFEAWVRQQADGGPSKETCEEWNGFIRNRIHKQEKLDDIYPAVGLDRESGVDSAVVLNHLEDWHYYFQRDLTGDGLAPWDGQVVPLVSSLDIGPLGLIQLARTWHKVQL
;
A
#
# COMPACT_ATOMS: atom_id res chain seq x y z
N MET A 1 1.16 5.83 -11.77
CA MET A 1 0.16 4.98 -11.11
C MET A 1 0.23 5.16 -9.60
N ILE A 2 -0.93 5.38 -8.98
CA ILE A 2 -1.11 5.39 -7.53
C ILE A 2 -1.20 3.94 -7.05
N PRO A 3 -0.44 3.54 -6.01
CA PRO A 3 -0.47 2.17 -5.51
C PRO A 3 -1.78 1.88 -4.76
N LEU A 4 -2.61 0.99 -5.32
CA LEU A 4 -3.88 0.58 -4.71
C LEU A 4 -3.77 -0.64 -3.79
N VAL A 5 -2.58 -1.23 -3.69
CA VAL A 5 -2.29 -2.31 -2.73
C VAL A 5 -2.21 -1.70 -1.34
N SER A 6 -3.21 -1.95 -0.50
CA SER A 6 -3.29 -1.40 0.85
C SER A 6 -2.19 -1.88 1.80
N SER A 7 -1.90 -1.05 2.81
CA SER A 7 -1.02 -1.40 3.93
C SER A 7 -1.49 -2.63 4.71
N LEU A 8 -2.76 -3.06 4.59
CA LEU A 8 -3.28 -4.29 5.19
C LEU A 8 -3.16 -5.53 4.28
N SER A 9 -2.49 -5.44 3.14
CA SER A 9 -2.30 -6.61 2.28
C SER A 9 -1.22 -7.52 2.89
N TYR A 10 -1.45 -8.84 2.87
CA TYR A 10 -0.54 -9.85 3.42
C TYR A 10 -0.06 -10.82 2.33
N GLY A 11 1.18 -11.28 2.48
CA GLY A 11 1.72 -12.46 1.80
C GLY A 11 1.85 -13.68 2.72
N PRO A 12 2.32 -14.82 2.20
CA PRO A 12 2.75 -16.01 2.96
C PRO A 12 3.56 -15.80 4.25
N LEU A 13 4.36 -14.74 4.40
CA LEU A 13 5.08 -14.40 5.65
C LEU A 13 4.18 -13.76 6.71
N ASN A 14 2.91 -13.49 6.38
CA ASN A 14 1.94 -12.87 7.26
C ASN A 14 2.42 -11.50 7.80
N LEU A 15 3.10 -10.72 6.96
CA LEU A 15 3.44 -9.33 7.25
C LEU A 15 2.64 -8.40 6.35
N CYS A 16 1.82 -7.56 6.97
CA CYS A 16 1.20 -6.46 6.25
C CYS A 16 2.24 -5.41 5.81
N GLN A 17 1.87 -4.49 4.93
CA GLN A 17 2.74 -3.51 4.27
C GLN A 17 3.76 -4.10 3.27
N LEU A 18 4.30 -5.30 3.50
CA LEU A 18 5.34 -5.89 2.63
C LEU A 18 4.89 -6.04 1.14
N PRO A 19 3.67 -6.48 0.82
CA PRO A 19 3.18 -6.46 -0.56
C PRO A 19 3.09 -5.06 -1.17
N ARG A 20 2.71 -4.05 -0.37
CA ARG A 20 2.60 -2.66 -0.83
C ARG A 20 3.98 -2.09 -1.16
N LEU A 21 4.99 -2.37 -0.32
CA LEU A 21 6.38 -1.99 -0.56
C LEU A 21 6.88 -2.57 -1.89
N TRP A 22 6.75 -3.89 -2.08
CA TRP A 22 7.14 -4.56 -3.32
C TRP A 22 6.45 -3.95 -4.54
N TRP A 23 5.14 -3.70 -4.45
CA TRP A 23 4.37 -3.10 -5.54
C TRP A 23 4.88 -1.72 -5.92
N LYS A 24 5.12 -0.84 -4.94
CA LYS A 24 5.65 0.51 -5.19
C LYS A 24 7.02 0.49 -5.83
N ALA A 25 7.96 -0.29 -5.29
CA ALA A 25 9.31 -0.42 -5.85
C ALA A 25 9.29 -1.02 -7.27
N SER A 26 8.40 -2.00 -7.52
CA SER A 26 8.21 -2.57 -8.86
C SER A 26 7.67 -1.55 -9.86
N LEU A 27 6.67 -0.75 -9.47
CA LEU A 27 6.16 0.34 -10.30
C LEU A 27 7.21 1.42 -10.55
N ALA A 28 8.02 1.76 -9.54
CA ALA A 28 9.10 2.75 -9.68
C ALA A 28 10.14 2.27 -10.70
N THR A 29 10.58 1.02 -10.58
CA THR A 29 11.51 0.37 -11.52
C THR A 29 10.99 0.35 -12.95
N ALA A 30 9.67 0.19 -13.13
CA ALA A 30 9.03 0.20 -14.43
C ALA A 30 8.80 1.61 -14.99
N GLY A 31 9.06 2.67 -14.23
CA GLY A 31 8.74 4.05 -14.63
C GLY A 31 7.23 4.33 -14.63
N HIS A 32 6.48 3.61 -13.80
CA HIS A 32 5.02 3.71 -13.71
C HIS A 32 4.53 4.18 -12.34
N LEU A 33 5.40 4.31 -11.35
CA LEU A 33 5.02 4.93 -10.09
C LEU A 33 4.78 6.44 -10.32
N ALA A 34 3.73 6.93 -9.68
CA ALA A 34 3.49 8.34 -9.45
C ALA A 34 4.76 9.10 -8.99
N GLU A 35 5.09 10.22 -9.64
CA GLU A 35 6.30 11.03 -9.32
C GLU A 35 6.29 11.55 -7.87
N ASP A 36 5.11 11.91 -7.38
CA ASP A 36 4.85 12.42 -6.03
C ASP A 36 4.79 11.32 -4.96
N TYR A 37 4.95 10.04 -5.36
CA TYR A 37 4.73 8.90 -4.50
C TYR A 37 6.03 8.16 -4.22
N PRO A 38 6.49 8.09 -2.96
CA PRO A 38 7.78 7.49 -2.65
C PRO A 38 7.71 5.97 -2.82
N GLU A 39 8.69 5.42 -3.55
CA GLU A 39 8.81 3.96 -3.70
C GLU A 39 9.02 3.27 -2.35
N CYS A 40 9.79 3.89 -1.47
CA CYS A 40 10.03 3.50 -0.10
C CYS A 40 9.91 4.72 0.81
N SER A 41 8.92 4.71 1.70
CA SER A 41 8.72 5.75 2.70
C SER A 41 9.62 5.49 3.90
N GLY A 42 10.12 6.57 4.50
CA GLY A 42 10.97 6.49 5.69
C GLY A 42 10.30 5.92 6.95
N PHE A 43 8.98 5.63 6.91
CA PHE A 43 8.22 5.16 8.06
C PHE A 43 7.75 3.71 7.90
N LEU A 44 6.58 3.46 7.29
CA LEU A 44 6.00 2.11 7.26
C LEU A 44 6.85 1.13 6.44
N ASP A 45 7.46 1.59 5.34
CA ASP A 45 8.27 0.72 4.49
C ASP A 45 9.59 0.35 5.17
N ASN A 46 10.28 1.30 5.80
CA ASN A 46 11.46 1.00 6.60
C ASN A 46 11.12 0.08 7.78
N MET A 47 10.06 0.37 8.53
CA MET A 47 9.70 -0.44 9.69
C MET A 47 9.36 -1.90 9.32
N VAL A 48 8.64 -2.15 8.21
CA VAL A 48 8.36 -3.54 7.80
C VAL A 48 9.63 -4.29 7.41
N LEU A 49 10.60 -3.61 6.78
CA LEU A 49 11.90 -4.19 6.46
C LEU A 49 12.73 -4.47 7.73
N GLU A 50 12.75 -3.54 8.68
CA GLU A 50 13.40 -3.74 9.98
C GLU A 50 12.81 -4.94 10.72
N ARG A 51 11.48 -5.13 10.68
CA ARG A 51 10.82 -6.31 11.25
C ARG A 51 11.18 -7.62 10.54
N CYS A 52 11.61 -7.55 9.28
CA CYS A 52 12.18 -8.68 8.55
C CYS A 52 13.70 -8.83 8.79
N GLY A 53 14.37 -7.91 9.50
CA GLY A 53 15.82 -7.89 9.59
C GLY A 53 16.52 -7.50 8.28
N LEU A 54 15.84 -6.75 7.41
CA LEU A 54 16.33 -6.35 6.10
C LEU A 54 16.84 -4.91 6.06
N ASP A 55 17.86 -4.68 5.24
CA ASP A 55 18.29 -3.34 4.85
C ASP A 55 17.43 -2.79 3.70
N ALA A 56 17.03 -1.52 3.81
CA ALA A 56 16.15 -0.87 2.85
C ALA A 56 16.78 -0.74 1.47
N GLN A 57 18.04 -0.29 1.42
CA GLN A 57 18.74 -0.08 0.15
C GLN A 57 18.95 -1.41 -0.58
N THR A 58 19.46 -2.42 0.13
CA THR A 58 19.69 -3.77 -0.41
C THR A 58 18.40 -4.39 -0.95
N THR A 59 17.28 -4.19 -0.24
CA THR A 59 15.97 -4.68 -0.66
C THR A 59 15.49 -4.00 -1.95
N LEU A 60 15.61 -2.67 -2.02
CA LEU A 60 15.23 -1.92 -3.22
C LEU A 60 16.11 -2.29 -4.43
N GLU A 61 17.43 -2.39 -4.23
CA GLU A 61 18.36 -2.83 -5.27
C GLU A 61 18.01 -4.23 -5.81
N HIS A 62 17.60 -5.16 -4.94
CA HIS A 62 17.12 -6.48 -5.36
C HIS A 62 15.86 -6.39 -6.24
N ILE A 63 14.85 -5.62 -5.81
CA ILE A 63 13.61 -5.45 -6.59
C ILE A 63 13.90 -4.80 -7.94
N HIS A 64 14.72 -3.74 -7.95
CA HIS A 64 15.07 -2.99 -9.15
C HIS A 64 15.81 -3.85 -10.17
N ARG A 65 16.76 -4.67 -9.69
CA ARG A 65 17.62 -5.49 -10.53
C ARG A 65 16.94 -6.76 -11.02
N GLU A 66 16.33 -7.52 -10.11
CA GLU A 66 15.79 -8.85 -10.43
C GLU A 66 14.35 -8.80 -10.95
N ARG A 67 13.61 -7.72 -10.65
CA ARG A 67 12.18 -7.55 -10.98
C ARG A 67 11.33 -8.80 -10.65
N PRO A 68 11.44 -9.33 -9.42
CA PRO A 68 10.76 -10.56 -9.04
C PRO A 68 9.24 -10.36 -8.99
N ASP A 69 8.48 -11.42 -9.28
CA ASP A 69 7.09 -11.49 -8.84
C ASP A 69 7.01 -11.54 -7.30
N TYR A 70 5.82 -11.33 -6.74
CA TYR A 70 5.70 -11.20 -5.29
C TYR A 70 6.13 -12.46 -4.53
N LEU A 71 5.84 -13.66 -5.05
CA LEU A 71 6.21 -14.91 -4.39
C LEU A 71 7.73 -15.14 -4.43
N THR A 72 8.38 -14.77 -5.52
CA THR A 72 9.85 -14.82 -5.66
C THR A 72 10.50 -13.82 -4.72
N PHE A 73 9.97 -12.59 -4.64
CA PHE A 73 10.43 -11.57 -3.69
C PHE A 73 10.28 -12.05 -2.24
N GLU A 74 9.12 -12.56 -1.87
CA GLU A 74 8.86 -12.97 -0.49
C GLU A 74 9.69 -14.21 -0.11
N ALA A 75 9.95 -15.12 -1.06
CA ALA A 75 10.92 -16.20 -0.87
C ALA A 75 12.34 -15.67 -0.64
N TRP A 76 12.76 -14.63 -1.36
CA TRP A 76 14.04 -13.95 -1.11
C TRP A 76 14.08 -13.30 0.28
N VAL A 77 13.02 -12.59 0.70
CA VAL A 77 12.89 -12.02 2.05
C VAL A 77 13.09 -13.12 3.09
N ARG A 78 12.42 -14.26 2.91
CA ARG A 78 12.55 -15.41 3.82
C ARG A 78 13.98 -15.93 3.93
N GLN A 79 14.71 -15.96 2.81
CA GLN A 79 16.10 -16.42 2.78
C GLN A 79 17.05 -15.44 3.48
N GLN A 80 16.87 -14.13 3.25
CA GLN A 80 17.67 -13.10 3.89
C GLN A 80 17.41 -13.00 5.40
N ALA A 81 16.18 -13.29 5.81
CA ALA A 81 15.72 -13.23 7.20
C ALA A 81 15.82 -14.58 7.94
N ASP A 82 16.67 -15.51 7.50
CA ASP A 82 16.87 -16.85 8.09
C ASP A 82 15.56 -17.58 8.48
N GLY A 83 14.60 -17.63 7.55
CA GLY A 83 13.29 -18.26 7.75
C GLY A 83 12.13 -17.28 7.91
N GLY A 84 12.42 -15.99 8.07
CA GLY A 84 11.44 -14.90 8.16
C GLY A 84 11.24 -14.37 9.60
N PRO A 85 10.44 -13.31 9.76
CA PRO A 85 10.06 -12.79 11.07
C PRO A 85 9.37 -13.87 11.93
N SER A 86 9.55 -13.76 13.24
CA SER A 86 8.83 -14.64 14.18
C SER A 86 7.32 -14.39 14.13
N LYS A 87 6.52 -15.39 14.53
CA LYS A 87 5.06 -15.24 14.63
C LYS A 87 4.65 -14.07 15.54
N GLU A 88 5.35 -13.90 16.66
CA GLU A 88 5.13 -12.80 17.61
C GLU A 88 5.39 -11.45 16.96
N THR A 89 6.51 -11.32 16.23
CA THR A 89 6.85 -10.12 15.46
C THR A 89 5.76 -9.79 14.42
N CYS A 90 5.26 -10.80 13.71
CA CYS A 90 4.16 -10.60 12.76
C CYS A 90 2.87 -10.15 13.47
N GLU A 91 2.51 -10.76 14.60
CA GLU A 91 1.31 -10.39 15.36
C GLU A 91 1.39 -8.96 15.91
N GLU A 92 2.52 -8.57 16.49
CA GLU A 92 2.78 -7.20 16.95
C GLU A 92 2.66 -6.20 15.81
N TRP A 93 3.39 -6.42 14.71
CA TRP A 93 3.40 -5.54 13.55
C TRP A 93 2.00 -5.37 12.93
N ASN A 94 1.31 -6.49 12.71
CA ASN A 94 -0.02 -6.47 12.12
C ASN A 94 -1.05 -5.83 13.05
N GLY A 95 -0.90 -6.00 14.37
CA GLY A 95 -1.70 -5.31 15.37
C GLY A 95 -1.46 -3.79 15.34
N PHE A 96 -0.20 -3.37 15.26
CA PHE A 96 0.17 -1.96 15.13
C PHE A 96 -0.46 -1.31 13.90
N ILE A 97 -0.32 -1.93 12.72
CA ILE A 97 -0.88 -1.36 11.48
C ILE A 97 -2.40 -1.25 11.52
N ARG A 98 -3.11 -2.30 12.00
CA ARG A 98 -4.57 -2.29 12.08
C ARG A 98 -5.12 -1.19 13.00
N ASN A 99 -4.43 -0.94 14.10
CA ASN A 99 -4.88 0.00 15.14
C ASN A 99 -4.24 1.38 15.03
N ARG A 100 -3.47 1.65 13.96
CA ARG A 100 -2.80 2.93 13.79
C ARG A 100 -3.83 4.04 13.55
N ILE A 101 -3.70 5.13 14.29
CA ILE A 101 -4.43 6.38 14.08
C ILE A 101 -3.48 7.48 13.58
N HIS A 102 -3.99 8.40 12.75
CA HIS A 102 -3.19 9.53 12.26
C HIS A 102 -3.10 10.64 13.31
N LYS A 103 -2.01 11.41 13.27
CA LYS A 103 -1.90 12.65 14.04
C LYS A 103 -2.82 13.71 13.45
N GLN A 104 -3.24 14.68 14.27
CA GLN A 104 -4.15 15.75 13.87
C GLN A 104 -3.70 16.47 12.59
N GLU A 105 -2.41 16.78 12.47
CA GLU A 105 -1.81 17.38 11.28
C GLU A 105 -2.11 16.60 9.99
N LYS A 106 -2.07 15.26 10.05
CA LYS A 106 -2.42 14.42 8.90
C LYS A 106 -3.92 14.27 8.66
N LEU A 107 -4.75 14.37 9.70
CA LEU A 107 -6.20 14.46 9.52
C LEU A 107 -6.56 15.76 8.80
N ASP A 108 -5.94 16.87 9.20
CA ASP A 108 -6.18 18.20 8.62
C ASP A 108 -5.77 18.30 7.15
N ASP A 109 -4.76 17.53 6.73
CA ASP A 109 -4.36 17.38 5.32
C ASP A 109 -5.36 16.50 4.53
N ILE A 110 -5.65 15.29 5.03
CA ILE A 110 -6.38 14.27 4.26
C ILE A 110 -7.86 14.61 4.11
N TYR A 111 -8.50 15.11 5.16
CA TYR A 111 -9.94 15.39 5.15
C TYR A 111 -10.39 16.30 4.00
N PRO A 112 -9.81 17.51 3.81
CA PRO A 112 -10.19 18.35 2.69
C PRO A 112 -9.79 17.73 1.34
N ALA A 113 -8.68 16.98 1.26
CA ALA A 113 -8.26 16.33 0.03
C ALA A 113 -9.29 15.32 -0.47
N VAL A 114 -9.79 14.45 0.41
CA VAL A 114 -10.75 13.38 0.03
C VAL A 114 -12.22 13.80 0.18
N GLY A 115 -12.49 15.05 0.59
CA GLY A 115 -13.85 15.57 0.81
C GLY A 115 -14.56 14.97 2.04
N LEU A 116 -13.81 14.55 3.06
CA LEU A 116 -14.36 14.01 4.30
C LEU A 116 -14.71 15.14 5.28
N ASP A 117 -15.87 15.04 5.93
CA ASP A 117 -16.27 15.99 6.98
C ASP A 117 -15.31 15.92 8.18
N ARG A 118 -14.98 17.09 8.74
CA ARG A 118 -14.20 17.21 9.98
C ARG A 118 -14.87 16.52 11.17
N GLU A 119 -16.19 16.41 11.15
CA GLU A 119 -16.99 15.74 12.19
C GLU A 119 -17.16 14.23 11.93
N SER A 120 -16.53 13.65 10.90
CA SER A 120 -16.69 12.23 10.52
C SER A 120 -16.22 11.23 11.58
N GLY A 121 -15.30 11.62 12.46
CA GLY A 121 -14.72 10.73 13.48
C GLY A 121 -13.80 9.63 12.93
N VAL A 122 -13.41 9.68 11.65
CA VAL A 122 -12.53 8.67 11.03
C VAL A 122 -11.07 9.03 11.26
N ASP A 123 -10.44 8.42 12.26
CA ASP A 123 -9.02 8.66 12.60
C ASP A 123 -8.07 7.52 12.19
N SER A 124 -8.63 6.39 11.76
CA SER A 124 -7.86 5.20 11.35
C SER A 124 -6.93 5.55 10.20
N ALA A 125 -5.63 5.42 10.45
CA ALA A 125 -4.60 5.83 9.53
C ALA A 125 -4.56 4.96 8.28
N VAL A 126 -4.93 3.68 8.39
CA VAL A 126 -5.05 2.78 7.24
C VAL A 126 -6.24 3.16 6.37
N VAL A 127 -7.40 3.44 6.98
CA VAL A 127 -8.60 3.84 6.25
C VAL A 127 -8.34 5.13 5.49
N LEU A 128 -7.79 6.13 6.17
CA LEU A 128 -7.47 7.41 5.54
C LEU A 128 -6.42 7.28 4.42
N ASN A 129 -5.38 6.44 4.61
CA ASN A 129 -4.38 6.20 3.57
C ASN A 129 -5.01 5.61 2.28
N HIS A 130 -5.89 4.61 2.37
CA HIS A 130 -6.49 4.08 1.15
C HIS A 130 -7.53 5.02 0.56
N LEU A 131 -8.21 5.85 1.36
CA LEU A 131 -9.17 6.83 0.84
C LEU A 131 -8.42 7.86 0.00
N GLU A 132 -7.27 8.30 0.48
CA GLU A 132 -6.37 9.19 -0.24
C GLU A 132 -5.83 8.52 -1.52
N ASP A 133 -5.38 7.27 -1.45
CA ASP A 133 -4.95 6.51 -2.64
C ASP A 133 -6.06 6.38 -3.68
N TRP A 134 -7.27 6.03 -3.26
CA TRP A 134 -8.42 5.88 -4.16
C TRP A 134 -8.81 7.21 -4.78
N HIS A 135 -8.74 8.28 -4.00
CA HIS A 135 -9.01 9.64 -4.47
C HIS A 135 -8.00 10.07 -5.54
N TYR A 136 -6.70 9.94 -5.27
CA TYR A 136 -5.67 10.31 -6.24
C TYR A 136 -5.65 9.39 -7.45
N TYR A 137 -5.94 8.10 -7.26
CA TYR A 137 -6.15 7.19 -8.39
C TYR A 137 -7.31 7.68 -9.26
N PHE A 138 -8.47 7.98 -8.65
CA PHE A 138 -9.62 8.44 -9.40
C PHE A 138 -9.29 9.71 -10.20
N GLN A 139 -8.76 10.74 -9.54
CA GLN A 139 -8.47 12.02 -10.18
C GLN A 139 -7.38 11.94 -11.25
N ARG A 140 -6.26 11.28 -10.94
CA ARG A 140 -5.07 11.32 -11.79
C ARG A 140 -5.04 10.20 -12.83
N ASP A 141 -5.36 8.99 -12.39
CA ASP A 141 -5.17 7.79 -13.17
C ASP A 141 -6.47 7.44 -13.94
N LEU A 142 -7.64 7.44 -13.29
CA LEU A 142 -8.91 7.04 -13.94
C LEU A 142 -9.55 8.14 -14.79
N THR A 143 -9.71 9.35 -14.24
CA THR A 143 -10.38 10.46 -14.94
C THR A 143 -9.41 11.47 -15.55
N GLY A 144 -8.14 11.41 -15.15
CA GLY A 144 -7.07 12.24 -15.70
C GLY A 144 -6.31 11.54 -16.82
N ASP A 145 -5.21 12.15 -17.26
CA ASP A 145 -4.38 11.61 -18.34
C ASP A 145 -3.35 10.57 -17.86
N GLY A 146 -3.28 10.27 -16.55
CA GLY A 146 -2.26 9.41 -15.98
C GLY A 146 -2.28 7.96 -16.49
N LEU A 147 -3.46 7.47 -16.90
CA LEU A 147 -3.62 6.20 -17.61
C LEU A 147 -4.01 6.35 -19.08
N ALA A 148 -3.97 7.55 -19.67
CA ALA A 148 -4.25 7.71 -21.10
C ALA A 148 -3.40 6.79 -22.00
N PRO A 149 -2.11 6.50 -21.68
CA PRO A 149 -1.33 5.49 -22.42
C PRO A 149 -1.78 4.03 -22.23
N TRP A 150 -2.68 3.78 -21.27
CA TRP A 150 -3.11 2.47 -20.79
C TRP A 150 -4.61 2.25 -20.93
N ASP A 151 -5.30 3.05 -21.75
CA ASP A 151 -6.74 2.95 -21.97
C ASP A 151 -7.15 1.51 -22.36
N GLY A 152 -8.10 0.94 -21.61
CA GLY A 152 -8.53 -0.46 -21.73
C GLY A 152 -7.53 -1.54 -21.25
N GLN A 153 -6.40 -1.17 -20.63
CA GLN A 153 -5.33 -2.11 -20.24
C GLN A 153 -5.06 -2.18 -18.73
N VAL A 154 -5.56 -1.23 -17.94
CA VAL A 154 -5.31 -1.18 -16.48
C VAL A 154 -6.59 -1.48 -15.70
N VAL A 155 -6.57 -2.59 -14.96
CA VAL A 155 -7.57 -2.91 -13.95
C VAL A 155 -7.01 -2.49 -12.59
N PRO A 156 -7.48 -1.39 -11.97
CA PRO A 156 -7.12 -1.05 -10.60
C PRO A 156 -7.40 -2.21 -9.64
N LEU A 157 -6.35 -2.66 -8.93
CA LEU A 157 -6.43 -3.78 -7.99
C LEU A 157 -6.59 -3.23 -6.56
N VAL A 158 -7.82 -2.87 -6.19
CA VAL A 158 -8.18 -2.64 -4.79
C VAL A 158 -8.24 -3.97 -4.06
N SER A 159 -7.62 -4.04 -2.87
CA SER A 159 -7.55 -5.28 -2.11
C SER A 159 -8.92 -5.71 -1.66
N SER A 160 -9.12 -7.02 -1.65
CA SER A 160 -10.32 -7.63 -1.11
C SER A 160 -10.40 -7.52 0.42
N LEU A 161 -9.33 -7.07 1.06
CA LEU A 161 -9.23 -6.87 2.51
C LEU A 161 -9.44 -5.41 2.91
N ASP A 162 -9.65 -4.51 1.95
CA ASP A 162 -9.82 -3.09 2.24
C ASP A 162 -11.17 -2.79 2.88
N ILE A 163 -11.14 -1.90 3.88
CA ILE A 163 -12.25 -1.57 4.75
C ILE A 163 -12.42 -0.05 4.77
N GLY A 164 -13.42 0.47 4.06
CA GLY A 164 -13.73 1.90 4.14
C GLY A 164 -14.34 2.31 5.50
N PRO A 165 -14.67 3.60 5.69
CA PRO A 165 -15.25 4.13 6.93
C PRO A 165 -16.51 3.40 7.44
N LEU A 166 -17.25 2.74 6.54
CA LEU A 166 -18.45 1.97 6.88
C LEU A 166 -18.14 0.58 7.51
N GLY A 167 -16.88 0.19 7.61
CA GLY A 167 -16.49 -1.12 8.15
C GLY A 167 -16.76 -2.29 7.19
N LEU A 168 -17.14 -2.04 5.94
CA LEU A 168 -17.54 -3.06 4.97
C LEU A 168 -16.36 -3.50 4.09
N ILE A 169 -15.96 -4.76 4.24
CA ILE A 169 -14.96 -5.43 3.38
C ILE A 169 -15.54 -5.59 1.96
N GLN A 170 -14.68 -5.54 0.92
CA GLN A 170 -15.01 -5.64 -0.51
C GLN A 170 -15.82 -4.49 -1.11
N LEU A 171 -16.35 -3.55 -0.33
CA LEU A 171 -17.21 -2.49 -0.87
C LEU A 171 -16.47 -1.66 -1.93
N ALA A 172 -15.25 -1.21 -1.62
CA ALA A 172 -14.42 -0.44 -2.54
C ALA A 172 -14.06 -1.24 -3.81
N ARG A 173 -13.74 -2.53 -3.65
CA ARG A 173 -13.48 -3.42 -4.79
C ARG A 173 -14.70 -3.64 -5.67
N THR A 174 -15.89 -3.76 -5.06
CA THR A 174 -17.16 -3.89 -5.79
C THR A 174 -17.48 -2.61 -6.56
N TRP A 175 -17.29 -1.45 -5.92
CA TRP A 175 -17.45 -0.16 -6.59
C TRP A 175 -16.51 -0.03 -7.80
N HIS A 176 -15.24 -0.39 -7.66
CA HIS A 176 -14.29 -0.37 -8.78
C HIS A 176 -14.73 -1.25 -9.97
N LYS A 177 -15.25 -2.46 -9.69
CA LYS A 177 -15.71 -3.38 -10.74
C LYS A 177 -16.89 -2.86 -11.54
N VAL A 178 -17.69 -1.92 -11.02
CA VAL A 178 -18.84 -1.36 -11.73
C VAL A 178 -18.52 -0.05 -12.46
N GLN A 179 -17.35 0.54 -12.21
CA GLN A 179 -16.88 1.76 -12.90
C GLN A 179 -16.10 1.46 -14.20
N LEU A 180 -15.63 0.22 -14.36
CA LEU A 180 -14.98 -0.30 -15.57
C LEU A 180 -16.01 -1.07 -16.42
#